data_AF-A0A7W1YPR6-F1
#
_entry.id   AF-A0A7W1YPR6-F1
#
_cell.length_a   1.000
_cell.length_b   1.000
_cell.length_c   1.000
_cell.angle_alpha   90.00
_cell.angle_beta   90.00
_cell.angle_gamma   90.00
#
_symmetry.space_group_name_H-M   'P 1'
#
loop_
_entity.id
_entity.type
_entity.pdbx_description
1 polymer ?
#
loop_
_entity_poly.entity_id
_entity_poly.type
_entity_poly.pdbx_seq_one_letter_code
_entity_poly.pdbx_strand_id
1 'polypeptide(L)'
;VGTALHFVMSAILGMIFGLIFNRLLHMTTAFGMSIQLGLVYGVLIWMVLYVAVLPFVAPVLRESYQPPFAAQNILFGIVLGITYGLVRPLPYRYRD
;
A
#
# COMPACT_ATOMS: atom_id res chain seq x y z
N VAL A 1 0.93 -13.33 18.09
CA VAL A 1 2.15 -13.05 17.29
C VAL A 1 1.80 -12.60 15.88
N GLY A 2 1.03 -13.36 15.10
CA GLY A 2 0.68 -13.02 13.71
C GLY A 2 0.04 -11.63 13.52
N THR A 3 -0.91 -11.24 14.39
CA THR A 3 -1.58 -9.94 14.33
C THR A 3 -0.64 -8.74 14.55
N ALA A 4 0.26 -8.84 15.53
CA ALA A 4 1.24 -7.79 15.81
C ALA A 4 2.20 -7.60 14.62
N LEU A 5 2.69 -8.71 14.06
CA LEU A 5 3.53 -8.68 12.86
C LEU A 5 2.76 -8.08 11.68
N HIS A 6 1.47 -8.37 11.53
CA HIS A 6 0.62 -7.79 10.50
C HIS A 6 0.55 -6.25 10.64
N PHE A 7 0.27 -5.75 11.84
CA PHE A 7 0.22 -4.29 12.09
C PHE A 7 1.57 -3.60 11.86
N VAL A 8 2.67 -4.20 12.30
CA VAL A 8 4.01 -3.66 12.08
C VAL A 8 4.31 -3.58 10.58
N MET A 9 4.02 -4.64 9.82
CA MET A 9 4.21 -4.64 8.37
C MET A 9 3.32 -3.61 7.68
N SER A 10 2.05 -3.47 8.08
CA SER A 10 1.15 -2.43 7.56
C SER A 10 1.68 -1.02 7.81
N ALA A 11 2.23 -0.77 9.01
CA ALA A 11 2.83 0.53 9.35
C ALA A 11 4.07 0.83 8.50
N ILE A 12 4.96 -0.15 8.32
CA ILE A 12 6.17 -0.03 7.50
C ILE A 12 5.81 0.22 6.04
N LEU A 13 4.90 -0.57 5.46
CA LEU A 13 4.46 -0.42 4.07
C LEU A 13 3.74 0.92 3.85
N GLY A 14 2.91 1.36 4.80
CA GLY A 14 2.28 2.68 4.76
C GLY A 14 3.29 3.83 4.81
N MET A 15 4.33 3.70 5.63
CA MET A 15 5.42 4.69 5.68
C MET A 15 6.19 4.76 4.36
N ILE A 16 6.49 3.60 3.75
CA ILE A 16 7.16 3.52 2.44
C ILE A 16 6.31 4.21 1.37
N PHE A 17 5.00 3.97 1.35
CA PHE A 17 4.08 4.65 0.44
C PHE A 17 4.18 6.18 0.56
N GLY A 18 4.06 6.71 1.77
CA GLY A 18 4.17 8.16 2.01
C GLY A 18 5.52 8.72 1.59
N LEU A 19 6.61 8.00 1.85
CA LEU A 19 7.97 8.41 1.47
C LEU A 19 8.15 8.46 -0.06
N ILE A 20 7.65 7.44 -0.78
CA ILE A 20 7.73 7.37 -2.24
C ILE A 20 6.89 8.48 -2.88
N PHE A 21 5.62 8.56 -2.54
CA PHE A 21 4.69 9.41 -3.30
C PHE A 21 4.71 10.88 -2.88
N ASN A 22 5.02 11.19 -1.62
CA ASN A 22 5.18 12.57 -1.18
C ASN A 22 6.60 13.09 -1.42
N ARG A 23 7.61 12.31 -0.99
CA ARG A 23 8.98 12.81 -0.83
C ARG A 23 9.84 12.59 -2.06
N LEU A 24 9.67 11.47 -2.77
CA LEU A 24 10.48 11.16 -3.95
C LEU A 24 9.80 11.65 -5.23
N LEU A 25 8.50 11.40 -5.39
CA LEU A 25 7.77 11.72 -6.61
C LEU A 25 7.07 13.09 -6.59
N HIS A 26 7.03 13.77 -5.44
CA HIS A 26 6.37 15.07 -5.25
C HIS A 26 4.97 15.15 -5.88
N MET A 27 4.21 14.05 -5.86
CA MET A 27 2.94 13.99 -6.58
C MET A 27 1.91 14.87 -5.87
N THR A 28 1.45 15.92 -6.56
CA THR A 28 0.28 16.71 -6.16
C THR A 28 -0.97 15.86 -6.36
N THR A 29 -1.21 14.96 -5.41
CA THR A 29 -2.28 13.98 -5.54
C THR A 29 -3.62 14.70 -5.40
N ALA A 30 -4.36 14.87 -6.50
CA ALA A 30 -5.80 15.05 -6.38
C ALA A 30 -6.39 13.84 -5.63
N PHE A 31 -7.53 13.99 -4.95
CA PHE A 31 -8.10 12.91 -4.11
C PHE A 31 -8.29 11.58 -4.88
N GLY A 32 -8.68 11.63 -6.16
CA GLY A 32 -8.77 10.42 -7.00
C GLY A 32 -7.42 9.77 -7.30
N MET A 33 -6.35 10.56 -7.44
CA MET A 33 -5.00 10.06 -7.73
C MET A 33 -4.44 9.25 -6.56
N SER A 34 -4.66 9.68 -5.31
CA SER A 34 -4.17 8.94 -4.14
C SER A 34 -4.77 7.54 -4.02
N ILE A 35 -6.04 7.36 -4.40
CA ILE A 35 -6.70 6.04 -4.41
C ILE A 35 -6.08 5.14 -5.48
N GLN A 36 -5.88 5.67 -6.70
CA GLN A 36 -5.26 4.92 -7.80
C GLN A 36 -3.83 4.49 -7.46
N LEU A 37 -3.02 5.39 -6.88
CA LEU A 37 -1.67 5.08 -6.42
C LEU A 37 -1.67 4.01 -5.33
N GLY A 38 -2.60 4.12 -4.38
CA GLY A 38 -2.80 3.12 -3.34
C GLY A 38 -3.15 1.74 -3.91
N LEU A 39 -4.07 1.67 -4.86
CA LEU A 39 -4.43 0.44 -5.57
C LEU A 39 -3.22 -0.19 -6.26
N VAL A 40 -2.49 0.58 -7.07
CA VAL A 40 -1.28 0.10 -7.76
C VAL A 40 -0.24 -0.39 -6.76
N TYR A 41 -0.04 0.34 -5.67
CA TYR A 41 0.89 -0.04 -4.61
C TYR A 41 0.50 -1.37 -3.94
N GLY A 42 -0.79 -1.58 -3.63
CA GLY A 42 -1.31 -2.83 -3.08
C GLY A 42 -1.08 -4.02 -4.03
N VAL A 43 -1.33 -3.84 -5.32
CA VAL A 43 -1.06 -4.87 -6.35
C VAL A 43 0.42 -5.20 -6.45
N LEU A 44 1.31 -4.19 -6.41
CA LEU A 44 2.75 -4.39 -6.45
C LEU A 44 3.25 -5.15 -5.21
N ILE A 45 2.77 -4.80 -4.01
CA ILE A 45 3.10 -5.54 -2.78
C ILE A 45 2.68 -7.00 -2.93
N TRP A 46 1.46 -7.25 -3.37
CA TRP A 46 0.97 -8.61 -3.58
C TRP A 46 1.89 -9.39 -4.53
N MET A 47 2.24 -8.82 -5.69
CA MET A 47 3.12 -9.47 -6.65
C MET A 47 4.49 -9.78 -6.04
N VAL A 48 5.12 -8.81 -5.38
CA VAL A 48 6.43 -9.00 -4.75
C VAL A 48 6.36 -10.09 -3.68
N LEU A 49 5.36 -10.05 -2.79
CA LEU A 49 5.25 -11.04 -1.74
C LEU A 49 4.92 -12.43 -2.28
N TYR A 50 4.02 -12.54 -3.26
CA TYR A 50 3.63 -13.82 -3.85
C TYR A 50 4.76 -14.48 -4.65
N VAL A 51 5.55 -13.68 -5.38
CA VAL A 51 6.64 -14.19 -6.24
C VAL A 51 7.93 -14.37 -5.45
N ALA A 52 8.30 -13.42 -4.60
CA ALA A 52 9.64 -13.38 -3.99
C ALA A 52 9.68 -13.83 -2.52
N VAL A 53 8.56 -13.83 -1.78
CA VAL A 53 8.56 -14.16 -0.35
C VAL A 53 7.86 -15.49 -0.07
N LEU A 54 6.66 -15.66 -0.59
CA LEU A 54 5.81 -16.83 -0.32
C LEU A 54 6.48 -18.18 -0.65
N PRO A 55 7.26 -18.34 -1.74
CA PRO A 55 7.92 -19.61 -2.05
C PRO A 55 8.94 -20.05 -1.00
N PHE A 56 9.53 -19.11 -0.26
CA PHE A 56 10.56 -19.39 0.74
C PHE A 56 10.00 -19.51 2.15
N VAL A 57 8.91 -18.78 2.45
CA VAL A 57 8.33 -18.72 3.79
C VAL A 57 7.24 -19.78 3.99
N ALA A 58 6.37 -19.96 2.99
CA ALA A 58 5.23 -20.85 3.10
C ALA A 58 4.82 -21.43 1.73
N PRO A 59 5.67 -22.26 1.10
CA PRO A 59 5.43 -22.79 -0.25
C PRO A 59 4.12 -23.57 -0.36
N VAL A 60 3.72 -24.26 0.71
CA VAL A 60 2.49 -25.07 0.79
C VAL A 60 1.22 -24.23 0.62
N LEU A 61 1.26 -22.93 0.95
CA LEU A 61 0.10 -22.05 0.87
C LEU A 61 -0.08 -21.39 -0.50
N ARG A 62 0.84 -21.60 -1.45
CA ARG A 62 0.88 -20.85 -2.71
C ARG A 62 -0.39 -21.03 -3.55
N GLU A 63 -0.86 -22.26 -3.68
CA GLU A 63 -1.98 -22.60 -4.56
C GLU A 63 -3.34 -22.24 -3.94
N SER A 64 -3.49 -22.45 -2.63
CA SER A 64 -4.77 -22.23 -1.95
C SER A 64 -4.98 -20.79 -1.49
N TYR A 65 -3.89 -20.05 -1.23
CA TYR A 65 -3.97 -18.73 -0.59
C TYR A 65 -3.92 -17.56 -1.58
N GLN A 66 -3.71 -17.81 -2.88
CA GLN A 66 -3.50 -16.73 -3.85
C GLN A 66 -4.68 -15.73 -3.91
N PRO A 67 -5.97 -16.13 -4.03
CA PRO A 67 -7.06 -15.16 -4.17
C PRO A 67 -7.29 -14.30 -2.91
N PRO A 68 -7.38 -14.88 -1.69
CA PRO A 68 -7.48 -14.09 -0.47
C PRO A 68 -6.27 -13.18 -0.26
N PHE A 69 -5.06 -13.65 -0.61
CA PHE A 69 -3.83 -12.87 -0.48
C PHE A 69 -3.79 -11.66 -1.42
N ALA A 70 -4.31 -11.79 -2.64
CA ALA A 70 -4.46 -10.66 -3.55
C ALA A 70 -5.46 -9.64 -2.99
N ALA A 71 -6.65 -10.11 -2.58
CA ALA A 71 -7.73 -9.26 -2.10
C ALA A 71 -7.30 -8.42 -0.89
N GLN A 72 -6.64 -9.02 0.11
CA GLN A 72 -6.19 -8.29 1.30
C GLN A 72 -5.19 -7.16 0.98
N ASN A 73 -4.26 -7.38 0.04
CA ASN A 73 -3.23 -6.40 -0.31
C ASN A 73 -3.82 -5.27 -1.19
N ILE A 74 -4.76 -5.60 -2.07
CA ILE A 74 -5.52 -4.63 -2.85
C ILE A 74 -6.36 -3.74 -1.92
N LEU A 75 -7.11 -4.34 -0.99
CA LEU A 75 -7.90 -3.61 0.01
C LEU A 75 -7.01 -2.73 0.88
N PHE A 76 -5.88 -3.24 1.36
CA PHE A 76 -4.87 -2.46 2.06
C PHE A 76 -4.43 -1.23 1.25
N GLY A 77 -4.07 -1.42 -0.02
CA GLY A 77 -3.64 -0.36 -0.90
C GLY A 77 -4.72 0.72 -1.12
N ILE A 78 -5.96 0.31 -1.37
CA ILE A 78 -7.10 1.24 -1.54
C ILE A 78 -7.32 2.05 -0.26
N VAL A 79 -7.41 1.37 0.90
CA VAL A 79 -7.63 2.04 2.18
C VAL A 79 -6.49 3.01 2.48
N LEU A 80 -5.24 2.58 2.27
CA LEU A 80 -4.06 3.43 2.43
C LEU A 80 -4.11 4.67 1.53
N GLY A 81 -4.50 4.50 0.26
CA GLY A 81 -4.65 5.60 -0.69
C GLY A 81 -5.74 6.59 -0.29
N ILE A 82 -6.86 6.11 0.24
CA ILE A 82 -7.93 6.94 0.80
C ILE A 82 -7.41 7.69 2.03
N THR A 83 -6.81 6.99 3.00
CA THR A 83 -6.28 7.60 4.23
C THR A 83 -5.22 8.66 3.91
N TYR A 84 -4.30 8.36 3.00
CA TYR A 84 -3.31 9.32 2.54
C TYR A 84 -3.96 10.54 1.91
N GLY A 85 -4.98 10.35 1.07
CA GLY A 85 -5.70 11.45 0.44
C GLY A 85 -6.46 12.34 1.42
N LEU A 86 -6.91 11.79 2.55
CA LEU A 86 -7.60 12.52 3.62
C LEU A 86 -6.64 13.26 4.55
N VAL A 87 -5.47 12.68 4.84
CA VAL A 87 -4.53 13.20 5.85
C VAL A 87 -3.44 14.10 5.24
N ARG A 88 -3.23 14.05 3.92
CA ARG A 88 -2.17 14.85 3.28
C ARG A 88 -2.36 16.35 3.52
N PRO A 89 -1.25 17.11 3.71
CA PRO A 89 -1.32 18.56 3.71
C PRO A 89 -1.74 19.07 2.32
N LEU A 90 -2.65 20.05 2.29
CA LEU A 90 -2.94 20.77 1.04
C LEU A 90 -1.71 21.61 0.64
N PRO A 91 -1.38 21.72 -0.67
CA PRO A 91 -0.38 22.68 -1.12
C PRO A 91 -0.77 24.08 -0.66
N TYR A 92 0.18 24.83 -0.10
CA TYR A 92 -0.05 26.21 0.35
C TYR A 92 -0.59 27.04 -0.83
N ARG A 93 -1.88 27.40 -0.78
CA ARG A 93 -2.53 28.21 -1.79
C ARG A 93 -2.31 29.68 -1.40
N TYR A 94 -1.36 30.35 -2.05
CA TYR A 94 -1.23 31.80 -1.93
C TYR A 94 -2.58 32.40 -2.38
N ARG A 95 -3.20 33.19 -1.51
CA ARG A 95 -4.42 33.93 -1.85
C ARG A 95 -3.99 35.17 -2.61
N ASP A 96 -4.40 35.25 -3.88
CA ASP A 96 -4.33 36.45 -4.71
C ASP A 96 -5.57 37.34 -4.43
#